data_AF-A0A080YY48-F1
#
_entry.id   AF-A0A080YY48-F1
#
_cell.length_a   1.000
_cell.length_b   1.000
_cell.length_c   1.000
_cell.angle_alpha   90.00
_cell.angle_beta   90.00
_cell.angle_gamma   90.00
#
_symmetry.space_group_name_H-M   'P 1'
#
loop_
_entity.id
_entity.type
_entity.pdbx_description
1 polymer ?
#
loop_
_entity_poly.entity_id
_entity_poly.type
_entity_poly.pdbx_seq_one_letter_code
_entity_poly.pdbx_strand_id
1 'polypeptide(L)'
;MMKSRNALEYKKYKDTMLGLLGGNTSDQFYKYFQANWELCKDEWVDYHRDNVPHLSNHTNNRIECGWVKLKQKVKREYTIDEMLATIIMLQEWSEDSYVKEFTALGTRQTPLQEDAVDPELSTLA
;
A
#
# COMPACT_ATOMS: atom_id res chain seq x y z
N MET A 1 -6.81 4.04 -8.19
CA MET A 1 -7.26 5.01 -7.16
C MET A 1 -8.22 5.97 -7.81
N MET A 2 -9.37 6.23 -7.19
CA MET A 2 -10.41 7.06 -7.79
C MET A 2 -10.27 8.49 -7.30
N LYS A 3 -9.94 9.38 -8.24
CA LYS A 3 -9.59 10.77 -7.99
C LYS A 3 -10.82 11.65 -7.80
N SER A 4 -11.54 11.42 -6.71
CA SER A 4 -12.64 12.30 -6.29
C SER A 4 -12.22 13.15 -5.11
N ARG A 5 -12.47 14.45 -5.19
CA ARG A 5 -12.13 15.46 -4.17
C ARG A 5 -13.18 15.59 -3.07
N ASN A 6 -14.36 15.01 -3.27
CA ASN A 6 -15.44 14.98 -2.29
C ASN A 6 -16.44 13.87 -2.61
N ALA A 7 -17.37 13.64 -1.66
CA ALA A 7 -18.42 12.63 -1.78
C ALA A 7 -19.35 12.83 -2.98
N LEU A 8 -19.59 14.08 -3.40
CA LEU A 8 -20.46 14.37 -4.55
C LEU A 8 -19.81 13.92 -5.87
N GLU A 9 -18.52 14.22 -6.04
CA GLU A 9 -17.74 13.80 -7.20
C GLU A 9 -17.61 12.28 -7.25
N TYR A 10 -17.37 11.65 -6.09
CA TYR A 10 -17.38 10.19 -5.98
C TYR A 10 -18.70 9.57 -6.42
N LYS A 11 -19.82 10.10 -5.90
CA LYS A 11 -21.15 9.65 -6.28
C LYS A 11 -21.39 9.81 -7.78
N LYS A 12 -21.02 10.96 -8.36
CA LYS A 12 -21.16 11.22 -9.80
C LYS A 12 -20.45 10.17 -10.64
N TYR A 13 -19.22 9.81 -10.28
CA TYR A 13 -18.46 8.79 -10.99
C TYR A 13 -19.04 7.38 -10.80
N LYS A 14 -19.51 7.04 -9.59
CA LYS A 14 -20.21 5.76 -9.33
C LYS A 14 -21.50 5.65 -10.15
N ASP A 15 -22.27 6.74 -10.24
CA ASP A 15 -23.49 6.81 -11.04
C ASP A 15 -23.17 6.73 -12.54
N THR A 16 -22.08 7.36 -12.98
CA THR A 16 -21.57 7.25 -14.36
C THR A 16 -21.19 5.80 -14.70
N MET A 17 -20.47 5.13 -13.79
CA MET A 17 -20.12 3.71 -13.93
C MET A 17 -21.37 2.84 -14.07
N LEU A 18 -22.38 3.04 -13.20
CA LEU A 18 -23.65 2.31 -13.31
C LEU A 18 -24.37 2.61 -14.64
N GLY A 19 -24.34 3.87 -15.09
CA GLY A 19 -24.88 4.26 -16.39
C GLY A 19 -24.19 3.56 -17.57
N LEU A 20 -22.86 3.41 -17.54
CA LEU A 20 -22.09 2.68 -18.54
C LEU A 20 -22.41 1.18 -18.55
N LEU A 21 -22.84 0.62 -17.42
CA LEU A 21 -23.36 -0.75 -17.31
C LEU A 21 -24.85 -0.85 -17.70
N GLY A 22 -25.41 0.18 -18.34
CA GLY A 22 -26.82 0.22 -18.74
C GLY A 22 -27.79 0.37 -17.57
N GLY A 23 -27.34 0.89 -16.43
CA GLY A 23 -28.14 0.97 -15.21
C GLY A 23 -28.33 -0.37 -14.51
N ASN A 24 -27.63 -1.42 -14.94
CA ASN A 24 -27.84 -2.77 -14.45
C ASN A 24 -27.10 -3.02 -13.13
N THR A 25 -27.82 -2.90 -12.01
CA THR A 25 -27.29 -3.24 -10.67
C THR A 25 -27.06 -4.75 -10.49
N SER A 26 -27.61 -5.59 -11.36
CA SER A 26 -27.37 -7.03 -11.34
C SER A 26 -26.12 -7.46 -12.11
N ASP A 27 -25.47 -6.52 -12.80
CA ASP A 27 -24.23 -6.75 -13.52
C ASP A 27 -23.15 -7.34 -12.59
N GLN A 28 -22.39 -8.31 -13.10
CA GLN A 28 -21.38 -9.02 -12.30
C GLN A 28 -20.29 -8.07 -11.81
N PHE A 29 -19.86 -7.12 -12.64
CA PHE A 29 -18.89 -6.12 -12.24
C PHE A 29 -19.47 -5.18 -11.19
N TYR A 30 -20.72 -4.74 -11.34
CA TYR A 30 -21.35 -3.88 -10.32
C TYR A 30 -21.48 -4.57 -8.96
N LYS A 31 -21.89 -5.85 -8.94
CA LYS A 31 -21.93 -6.65 -7.71
C LYS A 31 -20.56 -6.82 -7.08
N TYR A 32 -19.54 -7.13 -7.88
CA TYR A 32 -18.17 -7.23 -7.41
C TYR A 32 -17.66 -5.90 -6.84
N PHE A 33 -17.92 -4.79 -7.52
CA PHE A 33 -17.55 -3.46 -7.06
C PHE A 33 -18.20 -3.14 -5.71
N GLN A 34 -19.50 -3.39 -5.56
CA GLN A 34 -20.20 -3.16 -4.29
C GLN A 34 -19.66 -4.02 -3.15
N ALA A 35 -19.40 -5.31 -3.43
CA ALA A 35 -18.94 -6.24 -2.39
C ALA A 35 -17.47 -6.03 -1.98
N ASN A 36 -16.60 -5.55 -2.88
CA ASN A 36 -15.16 -5.54 -2.64
C ASN A 36 -14.53 -4.14 -2.64
N TRP A 37 -15.07 -3.20 -3.42
CA TRP A 37 -14.50 -1.86 -3.55
C TRP A 37 -15.28 -0.84 -2.74
N GLU A 38 -16.61 -0.85 -2.77
CA GLU A 38 -17.42 0.09 -2.00
C GLU A 38 -17.19 -0.05 -0.49
N LEU A 39 -17.09 -1.29 0.02
CA LEU A 39 -16.90 -1.57 1.45
C LEU A 39 -15.57 -1.04 2.00
N CYS A 40 -14.53 -0.91 1.16
CA CYS A 40 -13.21 -0.43 1.56
C CYS A 40 -12.85 0.93 0.94
N LYS A 41 -13.85 1.73 0.52
CA LYS A 41 -13.61 2.99 -0.19
C LYS A 41 -12.73 3.99 0.56
N ASP A 42 -12.73 3.93 1.88
CA ASP A 42 -11.87 4.77 2.72
C ASP A 42 -10.37 4.51 2.44
N GLU A 43 -10.00 3.33 1.94
CA GLU A 43 -8.62 2.93 1.66
C GLU A 43 -8.11 3.36 0.28
N TRP A 44 -8.97 3.71 -0.68
CA TRP A 44 -8.56 3.91 -2.08
C TRP A 44 -9.24 5.09 -2.79
N VAL A 45 -10.13 5.81 -2.12
CA VAL A 45 -10.74 7.05 -2.64
C VAL A 45 -10.01 8.26 -2.09
N ASP A 46 -9.60 9.18 -2.97
CA ASP A 46 -8.68 10.28 -2.62
C ASP A 46 -9.20 11.14 -1.46
N TYR A 47 -10.43 11.65 -1.51
CA TYR A 47 -10.95 12.54 -0.44
C TYR A 47 -11.10 11.88 0.94
N HIS A 48 -11.17 10.55 1.00
CA HIS A 48 -11.16 9.83 2.29
C HIS A 48 -9.74 9.77 2.89
N ARG A 49 -8.72 10.02 2.06
CA ARG A 49 -7.30 9.93 2.40
C ARG A 49 -6.58 11.28 2.45
N ASP A 50 -7.30 12.38 2.25
CA ASP A 50 -6.76 13.76 2.28
C ASP A 50 -6.08 14.12 3.61
N ASN A 51 -6.42 13.44 4.71
CA ASN A 51 -5.80 13.65 6.03
C ASN A 51 -4.49 12.86 6.24
N VAL A 52 -4.04 12.07 5.26
CA VAL A 52 -2.82 11.26 5.36
C VAL A 52 -1.77 11.85 4.43
N PRO A 53 -0.61 12.32 4.93
CA PRO A 53 0.47 12.83 4.07
C PRO A 53 0.98 11.71 3.16
N HIS A 54 0.47 11.68 1.93
CA HIS A 54 0.74 10.61 0.98
C HIS A 54 1.98 10.90 0.12
N LEU A 55 2.52 12.12 0.08
CA LEU A 55 3.73 12.49 -0.70
C LEU A 55 3.76 11.93 -2.14
N SER A 56 2.59 11.80 -2.78
CA SER A 56 2.39 11.09 -4.07
C SER A 56 2.85 9.60 -4.09
N ASN A 57 3.16 9.05 -2.92
CA ASN A 57 3.50 7.67 -2.62
C ASN A 57 2.21 6.88 -2.33
N HIS A 58 1.45 6.58 -3.38
CA HIS A 58 0.35 5.63 -3.28
C HIS A 58 0.91 4.21 -3.17
N THR A 59 0.31 3.35 -2.33
CA THR A 59 0.73 1.95 -2.13
C THR A 59 0.96 1.22 -3.46
N ASN A 60 0.12 1.52 -4.47
CA ASN A 60 0.24 0.97 -5.81
C ASN A 60 1.54 1.39 -6.52
N ASN A 61 1.95 2.67 -6.43
CA ASN A 61 3.20 3.14 -7.02
C ASN A 61 4.41 2.43 -6.40
N ARG A 62 4.38 2.16 -5.08
CA ARG A 62 5.43 1.42 -4.38
C ARG A 62 5.50 -0.04 -4.85
N ILE A 63 4.34 -0.70 -4.93
CA ILE A 63 4.22 -2.09 -5.38
C ILE A 63 4.66 -2.22 -6.84
N GLU A 64 4.14 -1.37 -7.73
CA GLU A 64 4.52 -1.35 -9.15
C GLU A 64 6.01 -1.07 -9.35
N CYS A 65 6.58 -0.11 -8.62
CA CYS A 65 8.02 0.16 -8.66
C CYS A 65 8.84 -1.06 -8.20
N GLY A 66 8.38 -1.76 -7.16
CA GLY A 66 8.98 -3.03 -6.72
C GLY A 66 8.94 -4.10 -7.82
N TRP A 67 7.78 -4.31 -8.44
CA TRP A 67 7.62 -5.26 -9.54
C TRP A 67 8.48 -4.92 -10.75
N VAL A 68 8.62 -3.65 -11.11
CA VAL A 68 9.48 -3.20 -12.21
C VAL A 68 10.94 -3.53 -11.92
N LYS A 69 11.44 -3.22 -10.72
CA LYS A 69 12.81 -3.56 -10.31
C LYS A 69 13.04 -5.07 -10.28
N LEU A 70 12.05 -5.85 -9.84
CA LEU A 70 12.14 -7.31 -9.83
C LEU A 70 12.25 -7.88 -11.25
N LYS A 71 11.41 -7.40 -12.17
CA LYS A 71 11.45 -7.79 -13.59
C LYS A 71 12.75 -7.40 -14.29
N GLN A 72 13.48 -6.40 -13.81
CA GLN A 72 14.81 -6.06 -14.33
C GLN A 72 15.89 -7.07 -13.90
N LYS A 73 15.69 -7.74 -12.75
CA LYS A 73 16.63 -8.73 -12.20
C LYS A 73 16.30 -10.17 -12.62
N VAL A 74 15.02 -10.46 -12.82
CA VAL A 74 14.52 -11.76 -13.27
C VAL A 74 14.54 -11.81 -14.79
N LYS A 75 15.23 -12.80 -15.36
CA LYS A 75 15.24 -13.03 -16.81
C LYS A 75 14.14 -14.00 -17.21
N ARG A 76 13.68 -13.91 -18.46
CA ARG A 76 12.56 -14.71 -18.97
C ARG A 76 12.93 -16.18 -19.16
N GLU A 77 14.22 -16.45 -19.22
CA GLU A 77 14.81 -17.78 -19.44
C GLU A 77 14.93 -18.59 -18.15
N TYR A 78 14.69 -17.99 -16.97
CA TYR A 78 14.69 -18.72 -15.71
C TYR A 78 13.48 -19.64 -15.62
N THR A 79 13.71 -20.86 -15.13
CA THR A 79 12.62 -21.72 -14.66
C THR A 79 11.92 -21.07 -13.46
N ILE A 80 10.68 -21.48 -13.18
CA ILE A 80 9.92 -20.93 -12.04
C ILE A 80 10.69 -21.13 -10.73
N ASP A 81 11.33 -22.29 -10.56
CA ASP A 81 12.10 -22.62 -9.36
C ASP A 81 13.34 -21.72 -9.21
N GLU A 82 14.10 -21.50 -10.28
CA GLU A 82 15.25 -20.59 -10.29
C GLU A 82 14.83 -19.14 -10.02
N MET A 83 13.70 -18.71 -10.60
CA MET A 83 13.13 -17.38 -10.35
C MET A 83 12.76 -17.22 -8.88
N LEU A 84 12.03 -18.18 -8.30
CA LEU A 84 11.61 -18.12 -6.91
C LEU A 84 12.81 -18.12 -5.95
N ALA A 85 13.79 -19.00 -6.19
CA ALA A 85 15.02 -19.03 -5.40
C ALA A 85 15.79 -17.69 -5.47
N THR A 86 15.87 -17.09 -6.66
CA THR A 86 16.53 -15.79 -6.84
C THR A 86 15.79 -14.66 -6.11
N ILE A 87 14.45 -14.67 -6.13
CA ILE A 87 13.64 -13.66 -5.43
C ILE A 87 13.82 -13.77 -3.92
N ILE A 88 13.75 -14.98 -3.36
CA ILE A 88 13.92 -15.24 -1.92
C ILE A 88 15.31 -14.78 -1.47
N MET A 89 16.36 -15.17 -2.19
CA MET A 89 17.74 -14.75 -1.89
C MET A 89 17.90 -13.22 -1.90
N LEU A 90 17.30 -12.52 -2.89
CA LEU A 90 17.34 -11.07 -2.96
C LEU A 90 16.57 -10.39 -1.81
N GLN A 91 15.47 -11.00 -1.37
CA GLN A 91 14.70 -10.53 -0.22
C GLN A 91 15.50 -10.70 1.08
N GLU A 92 16.02 -11.89 1.34
CA GLU A 92 16.88 -12.18 2.51
C GLU A 92 18.05 -11.21 2.60
N TRP A 93 18.74 -10.97 1.47
CA TRP A 93 19.85 -10.03 1.43
C TRP A 93 19.45 -8.57 1.71
N SER A 94 18.25 -8.18 1.27
CA SER A 94 17.68 -6.87 1.56
C SER A 94 17.29 -6.73 3.04
N GLU A 95 16.73 -7.77 3.63
CA GLU A 95 16.35 -7.81 5.05
C GLU A 95 17.60 -7.77 5.94
N ASP A 96 18.62 -8.54 5.63
CA ASP A 96 19.92 -8.52 6.33
C ASP A 96 20.57 -7.14 6.29
N SER A 97 20.56 -6.49 5.11
CA SER A 97 21.07 -5.13 4.94
C SER A 97 20.28 -4.14 5.79
N TYR A 98 18.94 -4.24 5.76
CA TYR A 98 18.06 -3.40 6.56
C TYR A 98 18.30 -3.58 8.07
N VAL A 99 18.40 -4.82 8.55
CA VAL A 99 18.67 -5.10 9.97
C VAL A 99 20.00 -4.52 10.40
N LYS A 100 21.05 -4.64 9.58
CA LYS A 100 22.36 -4.03 9.85
C LYS A 100 22.29 -2.51 9.95
N GLU A 101 21.57 -1.85 9.02
CA GLU A 101 21.36 -0.40 9.07
C GLU A 101 20.53 0.00 10.30
N PHE A 102 19.48 -0.75 10.62
CA PHE A 102 18.58 -0.48 11.73
C PHE A 102 19.21 -0.71 13.12
N THR A 103 20.18 -1.62 13.21
CA THR A 103 20.93 -1.93 14.44
C THR A 103 22.24 -1.13 14.55
N ALA A 104 22.57 -0.30 13.56
CA ALA A 104 23.76 0.52 13.59
C ALA A 104 23.65 1.64 14.65
N LEU A 105 24.74 1.87 15.37
CA LEU A 105 24.85 2.95 16.36
C LEU A 105 24.53 4.32 15.72
N GLY A 106 23.65 5.09 16.36
CA GLY A 106 23.25 6.43 15.90
C GLY A 106 21.98 6.47 15.04
N THR A 107 21.35 5.33 14.74
CA THR A 107 19.99 5.32 14.20
C THR A 107 18.96 5.49 15.30
N ARG A 108 17.97 6.37 15.07
CA ARG A 108 16.86 6.56 16.00
C ARG A 108 15.83 5.46 15.77
N GLN A 109 15.79 4.49 16.67
CA GLN A 109 14.70 3.53 16.71
C GLN A 109 13.45 4.26 17.24
N THR A 110 12.30 4.04 16.60
CA THR A 110 11.02 4.35 17.24
C THR A 110 10.94 3.48 18.49
N PRO A 111 10.80 4.07 19.70
CA PRO A 111 10.71 3.29 20.92
C PRO A 111 9.59 2.26 20.78
N LEU A 112 9.82 1.02 21.21
CA LEU A 112 8.70 0.13 21.49
C LEU A 112 7.82 0.82 22.53
N GLN A 113 6.51 0.57 22.52
CA GLN A 113 5.58 1.24 23.44
C GLN A 113 5.98 1.06 24.92
N GLU A 114 6.73 0.00 25.21
CA GLU A 114 7.33 -0.36 26.49
C GLU A 114 8.54 0.54 26.84
N ASP A 115 9.33 0.94 25.83
CA ASP A 115 10.52 1.82 25.96
C ASP A 115 10.15 3.32 25.92
N ALA A 116 8.91 3.65 25.53
CA ALA A 116 8.40 5.02 25.47
C ALA A 116 8.06 5.60 26.85
N VAL A 117 7.97 4.75 27.87
CA VAL A 117 7.74 5.17 29.26
C VAL A 117 9.12 5.40 29.90
N ASP A 118 9.67 6.59 29.72
CA ASP A 118 10.84 7.01 30.48
C ASP A 118 10.41 7.28 31.94
N PRO A 119 10.86 6.47 32.91
CA PRO A 119 10.48 6.63 34.30
C PRO A 119 11.01 7.94 34.89
N GLU A 120 12.09 8.52 34.35
CA GLU A 120 12.62 9.80 34.84
C GLU A 120 11.76 10.98 34.36
N LEU A 121 11.28 10.96 33.10
CA LEU A 121 10.33 11.96 32.59
C LEU A 121 8.97 11.93 33.32
N SER A 122 8.61 10.77 33.88
CA SER A 122 7.36 10.59 34.65
C SER A 122 7.39 11.29 36.02
N THR A 123 8.57 11.66 36.52
CA THR A 123 8.75 12.33 37.83
C THR A 123 8.75 13.86 37.74
N LEU A 124 8.68 14.42 36.52
CA LEU A 124 8.67 15.86 36.26
C LEU A 124 7.25 16.46 36.19
N ALA A 125 6.21 15.66 36.46
CA ALA A 125 4.81 16.06 36.50
C ALA A 125 4.34 16.44 37.90
#